data_AF-A0A8T9BXD5-F1
#
_entry.id   AF-A0A8T9BXD5-F1
#
_cell.length_a   1.000
_cell.length_b   1.000
_cell.length_c   1.000
_cell.angle_alpha   90.00
_cell.angle_beta   90.00
_cell.angle_gamma   90.00
#
_symmetry.space_group_name_H-M   'P 1'
#
loop_
_entity.id
_entity.type
_entity.pdbx_description
1 polymer ?
#
loop_
_entity_poly.entity_id
_entity_poly.type
_entity_poly.pdbx_seq_one_letter_code
_entity_poly.pdbx_strand_id
1 'polypeptide(L)'
;MFGELGMRGVSIVFASGDTGPGSGCQTNDGKNTTRFLPMFPASCPYVTSVGGTAFEPEQAVPFSSGGFSDRFHRPSYQDSAVSTYFNILGPKWKGLYNPSGRGSPDVAAQSYNYAIRQRDPDTGQWDEKRSSTNLCLNNRPAQQRTPFGPPPAPRLPKSIPVLQR
;
A
#
# COMPACT_ATOMS: atom_id res chain seq x y z
N MET A 1 0.50 -5.49 -20.29
CA MET A 1 1.60 -5.20 -19.35
C MET A 1 1.42 -5.83 -17.96
N PHE A 2 0.57 -5.35 -17.06
CA PHE A 2 0.49 -5.92 -15.69
C PHE A 2 0.06 -7.40 -15.65
N GLY A 3 -0.95 -7.79 -16.44
CA GLY A 3 -1.36 -9.19 -16.54
C GLY A 3 -0.25 -10.11 -17.08
N GLU A 4 0.57 -9.63 -18.02
CA GLU A 4 1.69 -10.42 -18.58
C GLU A 4 2.80 -10.65 -17.55
N LEU A 5 3.06 -9.67 -16.68
CA LEU A 5 3.97 -9.83 -15.55
C LEU A 5 3.39 -10.82 -14.53
N GLY A 6 2.09 -10.74 -14.24
CA GLY A 6 1.39 -11.71 -13.40
C GLY A 6 1.48 -13.14 -13.93
N MET A 7 1.34 -13.34 -15.25
CA MET A 7 1.51 -14.66 -15.89
C MET A 7 2.93 -15.23 -15.74
N ARG A 8 3.94 -14.37 -15.54
CA ARG A 8 5.32 -14.78 -15.24
C ARG A 8 5.57 -15.01 -13.75
N GLY A 9 4.53 -15.02 -12.92
CA GLY A 9 4.63 -15.22 -11.47
C GLY A 9 5.15 -14.00 -10.71
N VAL A 10 5.09 -12.80 -11.30
CA VAL A 10 5.51 -11.57 -10.64
C VAL A 10 4.33 -10.91 -9.92
N SER A 11 4.46 -10.69 -8.62
CA SER A 11 3.51 -9.88 -7.85
C SER A 11 3.78 -8.40 -8.05
N ILE A 12 2.72 -7.64 -8.29
CA ILE A 12 2.80 -6.20 -8.53
C ILE A 12 1.98 -5.50 -7.45
N VAL A 13 2.61 -4.65 -6.66
CA VAL A 13 2.00 -3.94 -5.54
C VAL A 13 2.07 -2.44 -5.78
N PHE A 14 0.95 -1.74 -5.63
CA PHE A 14 0.87 -0.29 -5.81
C PHE A 14 0.11 0.38 -4.67
N ALA A 15 0.55 1.59 -4.30
CA ALA A 15 -0.19 2.45 -3.40
C ALA A 15 -1.56 2.76 -4.01
N SER A 16 -2.61 2.80 -3.18
CA SER A 16 -3.94 3.20 -3.66
C SER A 16 -4.01 4.68 -4.05
N GLY A 17 -3.17 5.52 -3.42
CA GLY A 17 -3.07 6.97 -3.64
C GLY A 17 -3.46 7.80 -2.42
N ASP A 18 -3.11 9.08 -2.42
CA ASP A 18 -3.23 9.97 -1.25
C ASP A 18 -4.31 11.06 -1.41
N THR A 19 -5.31 10.83 -2.26
CA THR A 19 -6.36 11.83 -2.57
C THR A 19 -7.78 11.36 -2.23
N GLY A 20 -7.91 10.38 -1.34
CA GLY A 20 -9.21 9.80 -0.99
C GLY A 20 -9.94 9.29 -2.24
N PRO A 21 -11.24 9.54 -2.41
CA PRO A 21 -11.99 9.04 -3.56
C PRO A 21 -11.64 9.72 -4.90
N GLY A 22 -10.74 10.70 -4.92
CA GLY A 22 -10.25 11.35 -6.15
C GLY A 22 -9.92 12.84 -5.95
N SER A 23 -9.04 13.36 -6.81
CA SER A 23 -8.76 14.81 -6.89
C SER A 23 -9.67 15.47 -7.93
N GLY A 24 -10.37 16.53 -7.55
CA GLY A 24 -11.29 17.28 -8.43
C GLY A 24 -12.69 16.69 -8.60
N CYS A 25 -12.87 15.39 -8.33
CA CYS A 25 -14.15 14.67 -8.33
C CYS A 25 -15.05 14.97 -9.54
N GLN A 26 -14.46 15.08 -10.73
CA GLN A 26 -15.15 15.39 -11.98
C GLN A 26 -14.70 14.47 -13.11
N THR A 27 -15.64 14.09 -13.95
CA THR A 27 -15.40 13.31 -15.17
C THR A 27 -14.56 14.08 -16.19
N ASN A 28 -13.61 13.40 -16.83
CA ASN A 28 -12.79 13.95 -17.90
C ASN A 28 -13.37 13.64 -19.31
N ASP A 29 -14.70 13.61 -19.42
CA ASP A 29 -15.44 13.34 -20.67
C ASP A 29 -16.09 14.61 -21.26
N GLY A 30 -15.74 15.78 -20.72
CA GLY A 30 -16.29 17.08 -21.11
C GLY A 30 -17.68 17.38 -20.52
N LYS A 31 -18.24 16.51 -19.68
CA LYS A 31 -19.57 16.70 -19.08
C LYS A 31 -19.53 17.30 -17.67
N ASN A 32 -18.35 17.49 -17.08
CA ASN A 32 -18.16 18.02 -15.73
C ASN A 32 -19.05 17.34 -14.67
N THR A 33 -19.37 16.05 -14.88
CA THR A 33 -20.24 15.32 -13.96
C THR A 33 -19.45 14.95 -12.72
N THR A 34 -20.00 15.27 -11.55
CA THR A 34 -19.38 14.92 -10.26
C THR A 34 -19.32 13.41 -10.08
N ARG A 35 -18.11 12.86 -9.92
CA ARG A 35 -17.85 11.44 -9.68
C ARG A 35 -16.58 11.23 -8.88
N PHE A 36 -16.51 10.09 -8.20
CA PHE A 36 -15.26 9.59 -7.64
C PHE A 36 -14.35 9.13 -8.77
N LEU A 37 -13.05 9.35 -8.57
CA LEU A 37 -12.01 9.10 -9.57
C LEU A 37 -11.02 8.08 -8.99
N PRO A 38 -11.30 6.77 -9.17
CA PRO A 38 -10.39 5.72 -8.72
C PRO A 38 -9.04 5.86 -9.44
N MET A 39 -7.94 5.82 -8.69
CA MET A 39 -6.61 6.04 -9.25
C MET A 39 -6.12 4.82 -10.06
N PHE A 40 -5.40 5.08 -11.14
CA PHE A 40 -4.62 4.09 -11.87
C PHE A 40 -3.13 4.28 -11.52
N PRO A 41 -2.34 3.21 -11.30
CA PRO A 41 -2.60 1.79 -11.59
C PRO A 41 -3.37 0.99 -10.52
N ALA A 42 -3.67 1.58 -9.36
CA ALA A 42 -4.35 0.89 -8.25
C ALA A 42 -5.67 0.20 -8.64
N SER A 43 -6.45 0.80 -9.53
CA SER A 43 -7.72 0.26 -10.04
C SER A 43 -7.57 -0.89 -11.04
N CYS A 44 -6.36 -1.30 -11.41
CA CYS A 44 -6.13 -2.45 -12.28
C CYS A 44 -6.43 -3.76 -11.51
N PRO A 45 -7.10 -4.76 -12.12
CA PRO A 45 -7.36 -6.04 -11.47
C PRO A 45 -6.09 -6.91 -11.32
N TYR A 46 -5.00 -6.59 -12.02
CA TYR A 46 -3.76 -7.39 -12.00
C TYR A 46 -2.69 -6.86 -11.03
N VAL A 47 -3.05 -5.92 -10.16
CA VAL A 47 -2.16 -5.39 -9.12
C VAL A 47 -2.81 -5.56 -7.76
N THR A 48 -1.99 -5.71 -6.72
CA THR A 48 -2.43 -5.58 -5.33
C THR A 48 -2.34 -4.11 -4.93
N SER A 49 -3.50 -3.48 -4.76
CA SER A 49 -3.61 -2.10 -4.29
C SER A 49 -3.61 -2.05 -2.76
N VAL A 50 -2.76 -1.19 -2.20
CA VAL A 50 -2.60 -1.05 -0.74
C VAL A 50 -3.04 0.34 -0.31
N GLY A 51 -4.09 0.40 0.51
CA GLY A 51 -4.55 1.63 1.17
C GLY A 51 -3.91 1.85 2.54
N GLY A 52 -4.46 2.81 3.27
CA GLY A 52 -3.81 3.40 4.43
C GLY A 52 -4.66 3.33 5.68
N THR A 53 -4.02 2.93 6.77
CA THR A 53 -4.55 2.98 8.14
C THR A 53 -3.68 3.85 9.03
N ALA A 54 -4.22 4.26 10.18
CA ALA A 54 -3.53 4.98 11.24
C ALA A 54 -4.00 4.52 12.62
N PHE A 55 -3.16 4.79 13.62
CA PHE A 55 -3.42 4.55 15.06
C PHE A 55 -3.55 3.07 15.44
N GLU A 56 -3.71 2.83 16.74
CA GLU A 56 -4.02 1.54 17.35
C GLU A 56 -5.16 1.76 18.36
N PRO A 57 -6.38 1.25 18.11
CA PRO A 57 -6.77 0.38 16.99
C PRO A 57 -6.75 1.09 15.62
N GLU A 58 -6.45 0.33 14.58
CA GLU A 58 -6.35 0.84 13.20
C GLU A 58 -7.65 1.47 12.70
N GLN A 59 -7.51 2.66 12.12
CA GLN A 59 -8.59 3.41 11.47
C GLN A 59 -8.15 3.88 10.08
N ALA A 60 -9.09 4.07 9.16
CA ALA A 60 -8.78 4.56 7.83
C ALA A 60 -8.20 5.99 7.88
N VAL A 61 -7.09 6.23 7.17
CA VAL A 61 -6.58 7.61 7.03
C VAL A 61 -7.41 8.39 6.01
N PRO A 62 -7.67 9.69 6.23
CA PRO A 62 -8.53 10.48 5.34
C PRO A 62 -8.04 10.55 3.88
N PHE A 63 -6.73 10.50 3.68
CA PHE A 63 -6.14 10.59 2.36
C PHE A 63 -6.08 9.24 1.62
N SER A 64 -6.36 8.11 2.29
CA SER A 64 -6.29 6.78 1.65
C SER A 64 -7.26 6.69 0.50
N SER A 65 -6.72 6.55 -0.71
CA SER A 65 -7.53 6.42 -1.89
C SER A 65 -8.20 5.06 -1.99
N GLY A 66 -9.37 5.06 -2.62
CA GLY A 66 -10.21 3.90 -2.83
C GLY A 66 -11.41 4.23 -3.70
N GLY A 67 -12.07 3.21 -4.23
CA GLY A 67 -13.22 3.37 -5.10
C GLY A 67 -13.42 2.20 -6.06
N PHE A 68 -14.24 2.42 -7.09
CA PHE A 68 -14.61 1.42 -8.08
C PHE A 68 -14.25 1.88 -9.48
N SER A 69 -13.48 1.07 -10.21
CA SER A 69 -12.99 1.40 -11.55
C SER A 69 -14.12 1.69 -12.56
N ASP A 70 -14.00 2.77 -13.32
CA ASP A 70 -14.86 3.03 -14.49
C ASP A 70 -14.42 2.25 -15.74
N ARG A 71 -13.22 1.65 -15.72
CA ARG A 71 -12.62 0.99 -16.90
C ARG A 71 -12.58 -0.53 -16.78
N PHE A 72 -12.28 -1.05 -15.59
CA PHE A 72 -12.14 -2.49 -15.37
C PHE A 72 -13.38 -3.02 -14.65
N HIS A 73 -14.03 -4.01 -15.26
CA HIS A 73 -15.12 -4.74 -14.61
C HIS A 73 -14.66 -5.41 -13.33
N ARG A 74 -15.59 -5.58 -12.39
CA ARG A 74 -15.34 -6.30 -11.15
C ARG A 74 -14.90 -7.73 -11.46
N PRO A 75 -13.71 -8.15 -10.99
CA PRO A 75 -13.28 -9.51 -11.15
C PRO A 75 -14.04 -10.45 -10.19
N SER A 76 -14.25 -11.69 -10.60
CA SER A 76 -15.04 -12.68 -9.84
C SER A 76 -14.53 -12.92 -8.42
N TYR A 77 -13.21 -12.84 -8.21
CA TYR A 77 -12.60 -13.01 -6.88
C TYR A 77 -12.98 -11.90 -5.88
N GLN A 78 -13.47 -10.74 -6.35
CA GLN A 78 -13.93 -9.64 -5.49
C GLN A 78 -15.45 -9.64 -5.27
N ASP A 79 -16.21 -10.49 -5.96
CA ASP A 79 -17.67 -10.33 -6.05
C ASP A 79 -18.37 -10.45 -4.70
N SER A 80 -18.00 -11.47 -3.90
CA SER A 80 -18.54 -11.67 -2.56
C SER A 80 -18.21 -10.52 -1.60
N ALA A 81 -16.98 -10.02 -1.64
CA ALA A 81 -16.52 -8.95 -0.77
C ALA A 81 -17.21 -7.61 -1.11
N VAL A 82 -17.30 -7.29 -2.40
CA VAL A 82 -17.94 -6.05 -2.88
C VAL A 82 -19.46 -6.07 -2.64
N SER A 83 -20.11 -7.22 -2.86
CA SER A 83 -21.54 -7.36 -2.58
C SER A 83 -21.86 -7.15 -1.09
N THR A 84 -21.03 -7.70 -0.21
CA THR A 84 -21.13 -7.46 1.24
C THR A 84 -20.92 -5.99 1.58
N TYR A 85 -19.92 -5.35 0.98
CA TYR A 85 -19.66 -3.92 1.19
C TYR A 85 -20.84 -3.05 0.73
N PHE A 86 -21.48 -3.35 -0.41
CA PHE A 86 -22.65 -2.58 -0.87
C PHE A 86 -23.87 -2.74 0.04
N ASN A 87 -24.05 -3.90 0.69
CA ASN A 87 -25.09 -4.07 1.70
C ASN A 87 -24.85 -3.16 2.92
N ILE A 88 -23.59 -2.96 3.31
CA ILE A 88 -23.21 -2.05 4.41
C ILE A 88 -23.31 -0.57 3.98
N LEU A 89 -22.86 -0.26 2.77
CA LEU A 89 -22.86 1.11 2.23
C LEU A 89 -24.29 1.63 1.99
N GLY A 90 -25.20 0.76 1.58
CA GLY A 90 -26.58 1.10 1.26
C GLY A 90 -26.68 2.14 0.14
N PRO A 91 -27.57 3.15 0.24
CA PRO A 91 -27.77 4.15 -0.82
C PRO A 91 -26.69 5.24 -0.84
N LYS A 92 -25.72 5.20 0.10
CA LYS A 92 -24.71 6.24 0.24
C LYS A 92 -23.89 6.37 -1.04
N TRP A 93 -23.73 7.60 -1.51
CA TRP A 93 -22.93 7.95 -2.70
C TRP A 93 -23.40 7.30 -4.02
N LYS A 94 -24.64 6.80 -4.08
CA LYS A 94 -25.21 6.25 -5.31
C LYS A 94 -25.10 7.29 -6.44
N GLY A 95 -24.61 6.86 -7.60
CA GLY A 95 -24.38 7.72 -8.77
C GLY A 95 -22.98 8.35 -8.86
N LEU A 96 -22.19 8.33 -7.77
CA LEU A 96 -20.82 8.86 -7.76
C LEU A 96 -19.76 7.82 -8.14
N TYR A 97 -20.10 6.53 -8.20
CA TYR A 97 -19.18 5.45 -8.53
C TYR A 97 -19.83 4.41 -9.46
N ASN A 98 -19.01 3.63 -10.16
CA ASN A 98 -19.45 2.49 -10.97
C ASN A 98 -19.57 1.22 -10.10
N PRO A 99 -20.77 0.73 -9.74
CA PRO A 99 -20.93 -0.44 -8.88
C PRO A 99 -20.42 -1.74 -9.52
N SER A 100 -20.31 -1.79 -10.85
CA SER A 100 -19.82 -2.96 -11.59
C SER A 100 -18.31 -2.96 -11.78
N GLY A 101 -17.60 -1.96 -11.26
CA GLY A 101 -16.15 -1.80 -11.39
C GLY A 101 -15.33 -2.61 -10.39
N ARG A 102 -14.05 -2.83 -10.71
CA ARG A 102 -13.03 -3.37 -9.78
C ARG A 102 -12.93 -2.45 -8.55
N GLY A 103 -13.16 -3.00 -7.36
CA GLY A 103 -13.08 -2.25 -6.10
C GLY A 103 -11.65 -2.20 -5.59
N SER A 104 -11.17 -1.03 -5.14
CA SER A 104 -9.82 -0.82 -4.60
C SER A 104 -9.90 0.00 -3.30
N PRO A 105 -8.97 -0.15 -2.34
CA PRO A 105 -7.80 -1.05 -2.33
C PRO A 105 -8.14 -2.52 -2.05
N ASP A 106 -7.17 -3.43 -2.19
CA ASP A 106 -7.31 -4.86 -1.84
C ASP A 106 -6.97 -5.13 -0.37
N VAL A 107 -5.98 -4.42 0.16
CA VAL A 107 -5.52 -4.49 1.55
C VAL A 107 -5.17 -3.09 2.04
N ALA A 108 -4.93 -2.91 3.34
CA ALA A 108 -4.48 -1.64 3.90
C ALA A 108 -3.37 -1.87 4.93
N ALA A 109 -2.55 -0.84 5.17
CA ALA A 109 -1.46 -0.87 6.14
C ALA A 109 -1.18 0.53 6.72
N GLN A 110 -0.46 0.58 7.84
CA GLN A 110 -0.07 1.82 8.52
C GLN A 110 0.63 2.78 7.54
N SER A 111 0.02 3.94 7.32
CA SER A 111 0.43 4.94 6.33
C SER A 111 0.66 6.32 6.94
N TYR A 112 0.57 6.45 8.26
CA TYR A 112 0.63 7.73 8.96
C TYR A 112 1.83 7.82 9.91
N ASN A 113 2.57 8.93 9.81
CA ASN A 113 3.60 9.34 10.75
C ASN A 113 4.70 8.28 10.99
N TYR A 114 5.09 7.55 9.95
CA TYR A 114 6.18 6.59 10.03
C TYR A 114 7.54 7.30 9.93
N ALA A 115 8.54 6.76 10.62
CA ALA A 115 9.90 7.29 10.59
C ALA A 115 10.57 6.98 9.25
N ILE A 116 11.20 7.98 8.67
CA ILE A 116 12.00 7.88 7.46
C ILE A 116 13.39 8.45 7.72
N ARG A 117 14.38 7.96 6.97
CA ARG A 117 15.70 8.56 6.94
C ARG A 117 15.92 9.17 5.57
N GLN A 118 15.98 10.49 5.51
CA GLN A 118 16.11 11.24 4.25
C GLN A 118 17.42 12.03 4.26
N ARG A 119 18.09 12.06 3.11
CA ARG A 119 19.26 12.90 2.92
C ARG A 119 18.82 14.33 2.70
N ASP A 120 19.33 15.24 3.52
CA ASP A 120 19.13 16.66 3.36
C ASP A 120 19.86 17.14 2.09
N PRO A 121 19.16 17.82 1.16
CA PRO A 121 19.74 18.22 -0.11
C PRO A 121 20.78 19.35 0.03
N ASP A 122 20.71 20.16 1.07
CA ASP A 122 21.56 21.35 1.25
C ASP A 122 22.82 21.02 2.03
N THR A 123 22.69 20.24 3.10
CA THR A 123 23.80 19.86 3.99
C THR A 123 24.41 18.50 3.66
N GLY A 124 23.69 17.67 2.88
CA GLY A 124 24.11 16.31 2.54
C GLY A 124 24.06 15.30 3.69
N GLN A 125 23.62 15.72 4.88
CA GLN A 125 23.48 14.87 6.08
C GLN A 125 22.21 14.01 6.02
N TRP A 126 22.15 12.95 6.84
CA TRP A 126 21.00 12.05 6.89
C TRP A 126 20.20 12.30 8.15
N ASP A 127 18.98 12.79 7.99
CA ASP A 127 18.09 13.12 9.10
C ASP A 127 16.95 12.12 9.23
N GLU A 128 16.50 11.90 10.46
CA GLU A 128 15.24 11.23 10.73
C GLU A 128 14.10 12.23 10.55
N LYS A 129 13.18 11.94 9.63
CA LYS A 129 11.96 12.72 9.40
C LYS A 129 10.75 11.81 9.57
N ARG A 130 9.56 12.41 9.68
CA ARG A 130 8.28 11.67 9.70
C ARG A 130 7.55 11.89 8.39
N SER A 131 6.93 10.84 7.87
CA SER A 131 6.20 10.88 6.61
C SER A 131 4.86 10.13 6.71
N SER A 132 3.92 10.50 5.85
CA SER A 132 2.60 9.90 5.73
C SER A 132 2.26 9.75 4.24
N THR A 133 2.10 8.52 3.77
CA THR A 133 1.72 8.18 2.39
C THR A 133 1.25 6.73 2.35
N ASN A 134 0.39 6.39 1.40
CA ASN A 134 0.01 5.00 1.16
C ASN A 134 1.21 4.20 0.64
N LEU A 135 1.41 3.01 1.22
CA LEU A 135 2.48 2.06 0.90
C LEU A 135 3.91 2.57 1.19
N CYS A 136 4.43 2.24 2.38
CA CYS A 136 5.84 2.41 2.73
C CYS A 136 6.74 1.29 2.15
N LEU A 137 6.56 0.95 0.87
CA LEU A 137 7.49 0.05 0.16
C LEU A 137 8.61 0.90 -0.43
N ASN A 138 9.62 1.17 0.40
CA ASN A 138 11.02 1.53 0.08
C ASN A 138 11.49 2.67 0.98
N ASN A 139 11.85 2.34 2.22
CA ASN A 139 12.85 3.13 2.93
C ASN A 139 13.84 2.30 3.74
N ARG A 140 13.91 0.98 3.52
CA ARG A 140 15.14 0.26 3.83
C ARG A 140 16.11 0.43 2.67
N PRO A 141 17.24 1.14 2.84
CA PRO A 141 18.31 1.03 1.86
C PRO A 141 18.62 -0.46 1.67
N ALA A 142 18.89 -0.86 0.44
CA ALA A 142 19.22 -2.23 0.06
C ALA A 142 20.43 -2.84 0.81
N GLN A 143 21.03 -2.13 1.76
CA GLN A 143 22.13 -2.57 2.62
C GLN A 143 21.75 -3.56 3.73
N GLN A 144 20.47 -3.87 3.96
CA GLN A 144 20.05 -4.94 4.89
C GLN A 144 19.60 -6.24 4.22
N ARG A 145 19.88 -6.42 2.92
CA ARG A 145 20.02 -7.76 2.34
C ARG A 145 21.50 -8.15 2.40
N THR A 146 22.04 -8.30 3.60
CA THR A 146 23.20 -9.19 3.71
C THR A 146 22.71 -10.59 3.33
N PRO A 147 23.44 -11.35 2.49
CA PRO A 147 23.16 -12.76 2.36
C PRO A 147 23.15 -13.33 3.78
N PHE A 148 22.20 -14.22 4.10
CA PHE A 148 22.28 -15.04 5.30
C PHE A 148 23.57 -15.86 5.19
N GLY A 149 24.69 -15.27 5.62
CA GLY A 149 25.92 -15.98 5.85
C GLY A 149 25.69 -16.98 7.00
N PRO A 150 26.43 -18.10 7.02
CA PRO A 150 26.27 -19.09 8.06
C PRO A 150 26.44 -18.45 9.44
N PRO A 151 25.68 -18.91 10.46
CA PRO A 151 25.73 -18.32 11.79
C PRO A 151 27.16 -18.33 12.33
N PRO A 152 27.58 -17.27 13.05
CA PRO A 152 28.92 -17.23 13.62
C PRO A 152 29.12 -18.39 14.60
N ALA A 153 30.26 -19.08 14.47
CA ALA A 153 30.63 -20.19 15.35
C ALA A 153 30.62 -19.75 16.83
N PRO A 154 30.16 -20.62 17.76
CA PRO A 154 30.12 -20.29 19.17
C PRO A 154 31.54 -19.99 19.68
N ARG A 155 31.71 -18.81 20.27
CA ARG A 155 32.92 -18.44 21.00
C ARG A 155 33.01 -19.31 22.25
N LEU A 156 33.93 -20.26 22.25
CA LEU A 156 34.33 -20.99 23.46
C LEU A 156 34.83 -19.99 24.51
N PRO A 157 34.42 -20.12 25.78
CA PRO A 157 34.94 -19.27 26.84
C PRO A 157 36.45 -19.49 26.97
N LYS A 158 37.22 -18.40 26.91
CA LYS A 158 38.62 -18.39 27.32
C LYS A 158 38.67 -18.62 28.83
N SER A 159 39.65 -19.40 29.27
CA SER A 159 40.03 -19.74 30.65
C SER A 159 39.25 -20.89 31.33
N ILE A 160 39.87 -22.07 31.28
CA ILE A 160 39.71 -23.17 32.23
C ILE A 160 40.63 -22.85 33.42
N PRO A 161 40.16 -22.77 34.68
CA PRO A 161 41.06 -22.71 35.82
C PRO A 161 41.71 -24.07 36.01
N VAL A 162 43.04 -24.09 35.99
CA VAL A 162 43.87 -25.25 36.30
C VAL A 162 43.67 -25.59 37.78
N LEU A 163 43.14 -26.80 38.06
CA LEU A 163 43.24 -27.42 39.37
C LEU A 163 44.73 -27.70 39.66
N GLN A 164 45.29 -27.04 40.65
CA GLN A 164 46.44 -27.54 41.39
C GLN A 164 45.97 -28.09 42.75
N ARG A 165 46.60 -29.20 43.11
CA ARG A 165 46.37 -30.04 44.29
C ARG A 165 46.65 -29.31 45.59
#